data_AF-A0A0N4Y810-F1
#
_entry.id   AF-A0A0N4Y810-F1
#
_cell.length_a   1.000
_cell.length_b   1.000
_cell.length_c   1.000
_cell.angle_alpha   90.00
_cell.angle_beta   90.00
_cell.angle_gamma   90.00
#
_symmetry.space_group_name_H-M   'P 1'
#
loop_
_entity.id
_entity.type
_entity.pdbx_description
1 polymer ?
#
loop_
_entity_poly.entity_id
_entity_poly.type
_entity_poly.pdbx_seq_one_letter_code
_entity_poly.pdbx_strand_id
1 'polypeptide(L)'
;MKAARLVQMNFVRTKTWWSHVEMGPPDAILGVTEAFNRDTNPKKMNLGVGAYRSDEGKPFVLPCVREAEKRLLAENLNKEYAGIAGLPDFTKLAAKLALGENSEVIKSGRITTMQSISGTGALRIGSEFLAKYHPNKVVYQPSPTWGNHVPVFNDKNDHYFRYFLEQGHNICLAQSFAKNMGLYGERVGAFSVVCESPEEASRVASQLKILIRPLYSNPPINGARIVTKILTDPALHKQWETVERHVDGMADRIITMRKQLRELLAKEGSTRNWQHITDQIGMFCYTGINPQQVERLIKEHSVYLTKDGRISVAGISSNNVGYFAKALHDVTK
;
A
#
# COMPACT_ATOMS: atom_id res chain seq x y z
N MET A 1 3.30 -11.76 74.35
CA MET A 1 3.63 -11.17 73.04
C MET A 1 2.38 -11.21 72.17
N LYS A 2 1.90 -10.06 71.69
CA LYS A 2 0.62 -9.94 70.96
C LYS A 2 0.78 -10.35 69.49
N ALA A 3 -0.10 -11.23 69.02
CA ALA A 3 -0.18 -11.66 67.62
C ALA A 3 -0.66 -10.51 66.72
N ALA A 4 0.00 -10.34 65.57
CA ALA A 4 -0.38 -9.37 64.55
C ALA A 4 -1.68 -9.81 63.85
N ARG A 5 -2.70 -8.96 63.88
CA ARG A 5 -3.94 -9.13 63.11
C ARG A 5 -3.67 -8.74 61.65
N LEU A 6 -3.74 -9.71 60.74
CA LEU A 6 -3.84 -9.44 59.31
C LEU A 6 -5.21 -8.83 59.02
N VAL A 7 -5.26 -7.58 58.56
CA VAL A 7 -6.48 -6.95 58.07
C VAL A 7 -6.67 -7.40 56.61
N GLN A 8 -7.63 -8.29 56.39
CA GLN A 8 -8.06 -8.69 55.06
C GLN A 8 -8.96 -7.58 54.48
N MET A 9 -8.38 -6.68 53.66
CA MET A 9 -9.17 -5.72 52.89
C MET A 9 -9.82 -6.45 51.71
N ASN A 10 -11.12 -6.70 51.82
CA ASN A 10 -11.94 -7.13 50.67
C ASN A 10 -12.14 -5.95 49.72
N PHE A 11 -11.26 -5.82 48.73
CA PHE A 11 -11.53 -4.96 47.57
C PHE A 11 -12.58 -5.63 46.69
N VAL A 12 -13.83 -5.16 46.77
CA VAL A 12 -14.82 -5.44 45.73
C VAL A 12 -14.32 -4.75 44.45
N ARG A 13 -13.95 -5.53 43.44
CA ARG A 13 -13.41 -5.02 42.17
C ARG A 13 -14.53 -4.31 41.40
N THR A 14 -14.75 -3.04 41.69
CA THR A 14 -15.60 -2.16 40.86
C THR A 14 -14.91 -1.96 39.51
N LYS A 15 -15.53 -2.46 38.43
CA LYS A 15 -15.24 -2.33 36.98
C LYS A 15 -13.80 -2.00 36.54
N THR A 16 -13.26 -2.78 35.60
CA THR A 16 -11.92 -2.51 35.01
C THR A 16 -11.87 -1.15 34.29
N TRP A 17 -10.68 -0.55 34.24
CA TRP A 17 -10.41 0.70 33.49
C TRP A 17 -10.91 0.65 32.05
N TRP A 18 -10.90 -0.52 31.43
CA TRP A 18 -11.23 -0.74 30.01
C TRP A 18 -12.66 -1.20 29.77
N SER A 19 -13.50 -1.26 30.80
CA SER A 19 -14.87 -1.77 30.68
C SER A 19 -15.78 -0.97 29.75
N HIS A 20 -15.37 0.25 29.38
CA HIS A 20 -16.06 1.15 28.45
C HIS A 20 -15.44 1.16 27.04
N VAL A 21 -14.32 0.45 26.82
CA VAL A 21 -13.66 0.42 25.52
C VAL A 21 -14.44 -0.54 24.62
N GLU A 22 -15.08 0.01 23.59
CA GLU A 22 -15.84 -0.76 22.62
C GLU A 22 -14.92 -1.50 21.65
N MET A 23 -15.40 -2.64 21.13
CA MET A 23 -14.72 -3.37 20.07
C MET A 23 -14.68 -2.49 18.81
N GLY A 24 -13.47 -2.25 18.28
CA GLY A 24 -13.33 -1.52 17.02
C GLY A 24 -14.06 -2.21 15.86
N PRO A 25 -14.49 -1.46 14.82
CA PRO A 25 -15.11 -2.06 13.66
C PRO A 25 -14.12 -3.01 12.95
N PRO A 26 -14.57 -4.16 12.42
CA PRO A 26 -13.71 -5.06 11.67
C PRO A 26 -13.22 -4.40 10.37
N ASP A 27 -11.94 -4.57 10.04
CA ASP A 27 -11.39 -4.10 8.77
C ASP A 27 -12.02 -4.88 7.60
N ALA A 28 -12.63 -4.15 6.67
CA ALA A 28 -13.39 -4.72 5.56
C ALA A 28 -12.55 -5.61 4.62
N ILE A 29 -11.22 -5.44 4.56
CA ILE A 29 -10.32 -6.26 3.76
C ILE A 29 -9.80 -7.45 4.57
N LEU A 30 -9.46 -7.25 5.85
CA LEU A 30 -8.99 -8.35 6.71
C LEU A 30 -10.08 -9.41 6.89
N GLY A 31 -11.33 -9.01 7.10
CA GLY A 31 -12.46 -9.94 7.24
C GLY A 31 -12.65 -10.85 6.01
N VAL A 32 -12.39 -10.34 4.80
CA VAL A 32 -12.44 -11.13 3.55
C VAL A 32 -11.36 -12.21 3.55
N THR A 33 -10.13 -11.87 3.96
CA THR A 33 -9.02 -12.84 4.01
C THR A 33 -9.22 -13.89 5.09
N GLU A 34 -9.74 -13.52 6.26
CA GLU A 34 -10.07 -14.48 7.31
C GLU A 34 -11.16 -15.47 6.88
N ALA A 35 -12.22 -14.98 6.24
CA ALA A 35 -13.28 -15.82 5.71
C ALA A 35 -12.73 -16.80 4.65
N PHE A 36 -11.90 -16.30 3.72
CA PHE A 36 -11.18 -17.13 2.76
C PHE A 36 -10.32 -18.21 3.43
N ASN A 37 -9.60 -17.88 4.51
CA ASN A 37 -8.75 -18.84 5.20
C ASN A 37 -9.55 -19.96 5.87
N ARG A 38 -10.74 -19.66 6.41
CA ARG A 38 -11.65 -20.64 7.03
C ARG A 38 -12.35 -21.56 6.02
N ASP A 39 -12.52 -21.11 4.79
CA ASP A 39 -13.17 -21.90 3.73
C ASP A 39 -12.34 -23.14 3.36
N THR A 40 -12.96 -24.31 3.30
CA THR A 40 -12.31 -25.58 2.94
C THR A 40 -12.52 -25.97 1.48
N ASN A 41 -13.27 -25.18 0.70
CA ASN A 41 -13.49 -25.45 -0.73
C ASN A 41 -12.15 -25.40 -1.50
N PRO A 42 -11.77 -26.48 -2.21
CA PRO A 42 -10.51 -26.50 -2.95
C PRO A 42 -10.46 -25.51 -4.11
N LYS A 43 -11.60 -24.99 -4.57
CA LYS A 43 -11.70 -23.97 -5.64
C LYS A 43 -11.76 -22.54 -5.12
N LYS A 44 -11.62 -22.32 -3.80
CA LYS A 44 -11.71 -20.97 -3.22
C LYS A 44 -10.69 -20.01 -3.83
N MET A 45 -11.09 -18.76 -4.03
CA MET A 45 -10.24 -17.71 -4.57
C MET A 45 -10.21 -16.49 -3.66
N ASN A 46 -9.02 -15.96 -3.38
CA ASN A 46 -8.87 -14.70 -2.66
C ASN A 46 -8.58 -13.56 -3.65
N LEU A 47 -9.64 -12.85 -4.03
CA LEU A 47 -9.58 -11.63 -4.83
C LEU A 47 -9.68 -10.37 -3.95
N GLY A 48 -9.66 -10.49 -2.62
CA GLY A 48 -9.55 -9.36 -1.68
C GLY A 48 -8.10 -8.95 -1.40
N VAL A 49 -7.13 -9.80 -1.76
CA VAL A 49 -5.72 -9.64 -1.38
C VAL A 49 -5.06 -8.40 -2.00
N GLY A 50 -4.50 -7.52 -1.17
CA GLY A 50 -3.82 -6.29 -1.60
C GLY A 50 -2.35 -6.45 -2.00
N ALA A 51 -1.92 -7.66 -2.36
CA ALA A 51 -0.52 -8.01 -2.62
C ALA A 51 -0.39 -8.91 -3.84
N TYR A 52 0.71 -8.75 -4.58
CA TYR A 52 1.00 -9.53 -5.77
C TYR A 52 1.17 -11.02 -5.43
N ARG A 53 0.76 -11.88 -6.35
CA ARG A 53 0.95 -13.33 -6.31
C ARG A 53 1.48 -13.80 -7.66
N SER A 54 2.30 -14.86 -7.62
CA SER A 54 2.70 -15.60 -8.82
C SER A 54 1.50 -16.32 -9.45
N ASP A 55 1.69 -16.94 -10.60
CA ASP A 55 0.61 -17.68 -11.28
C ASP A 55 0.19 -18.95 -10.50
N GLU A 56 1.06 -19.46 -9.63
CA GLU A 56 0.75 -20.51 -8.65
C GLU A 56 -0.02 -19.98 -7.42
N GLY A 57 -0.36 -18.69 -7.39
CA GLY A 57 -1.07 -18.05 -6.30
C GLY A 57 -0.23 -17.84 -5.03
N LYS A 58 1.11 -17.94 -5.12
CA LYS A 58 2.02 -17.81 -3.97
C LYS A 58 2.55 -16.39 -3.80
N PRO A 59 2.93 -15.98 -2.58
CA PRO A 59 3.72 -14.76 -2.38
C PRO A 59 4.99 -14.80 -3.24
N PHE A 60 5.30 -13.68 -3.89
CA PHE A 60 6.44 -13.58 -4.79
C PHE A 60 7.44 -12.55 -4.26
N VAL A 61 8.65 -13.02 -3.93
CA VAL A 61 9.77 -12.17 -3.58
C VAL A 61 10.62 -12.02 -4.82
N LEU A 62 10.82 -10.78 -5.25
CA LEU A 62 11.58 -10.43 -6.44
C LEU A 62 13.00 -11.02 -6.36
N PRO A 63 13.49 -11.71 -7.41
CA PRO A 63 14.86 -12.20 -7.42
C PRO A 63 15.91 -11.11 -7.16
N CYS A 64 15.75 -9.89 -7.67
CA CYS A 64 16.65 -8.77 -7.34
C CYS A 64 16.65 -8.40 -5.85
N VAL A 65 15.50 -8.54 -5.16
CA VAL A 65 15.39 -8.31 -3.72
C VAL A 65 16.15 -9.37 -2.95
N ARG A 66 15.97 -10.66 -3.30
CA ARG A 66 16.72 -11.76 -2.67
C ARG A 66 18.23 -11.57 -2.84
N GLU A 67 18.66 -11.14 -4.02
CA GLU A 67 20.06 -10.89 -4.29
C GLU A 67 20.60 -9.69 -3.51
N ALA A 68 19.84 -8.59 -3.44
CA ALA A 68 20.19 -7.44 -2.61
C ALA A 68 20.33 -7.83 -1.12
N GLU A 69 19.41 -8.65 -0.59
CA GLU A 69 19.48 -9.16 0.78
C GLU A 69 20.75 -9.98 1.04
N LYS A 70 21.12 -10.89 0.14
CA LYS A 70 22.35 -11.68 0.26
C LYS A 70 23.59 -10.80 0.32
N ARG A 71 23.68 -9.80 -0.58
CA ARG A 71 24.81 -8.87 -0.62
C ARG A 71 24.90 -8.02 0.65
N LEU A 72 23.76 -7.49 1.11
CA LEU A 72 23.69 -6.70 2.34
C LEU A 72 24.07 -7.53 3.58
N LEU A 73 23.73 -8.81 3.63
CA LEU A 73 24.15 -9.70 4.71
C LEU A 73 25.66 -9.89 4.73
N ALA A 74 26.29 -10.02 3.55
CA ALA A 74 27.74 -10.15 3.42
C ALA A 74 28.51 -8.88 3.83
N GLU A 75 27.89 -7.70 3.72
CA GLU A 75 28.50 -6.42 4.11
C GLU A 75 28.60 -6.22 5.64
N ASN A 76 27.97 -7.08 6.44
CA ASN A 76 28.02 -7.07 7.92
C ASN A 76 27.76 -5.68 8.55
N LEU A 77 26.77 -4.97 8.00
CA LEU A 77 26.44 -3.59 8.40
C LEU A 77 25.81 -3.54 9.81
N ASN A 78 26.06 -2.44 10.53
CA ASN A 78 25.46 -2.19 11.85
C ASN A 78 23.92 -2.06 11.80
N LYS A 79 23.31 -2.05 12.98
CA LYS A 79 21.86 -1.83 13.19
C LYS A 79 21.59 -0.55 13.99
N GLU A 80 22.46 0.45 13.87
CA GLU A 80 22.30 1.73 14.54
C GLU A 80 21.06 2.48 14.02
N TYR A 81 20.56 3.41 14.82
CA TYR A 81 19.46 4.27 14.41
C TYR A 81 19.81 5.06 13.15
N ALA A 82 18.86 5.14 12.22
CA ALA A 82 18.92 6.14 11.17
C ALA A 82 18.68 7.54 11.74
N GLY A 83 19.04 8.57 10.96
CA GLY A 83 18.55 9.91 11.21
C GLY A 83 17.01 9.95 11.13
N ILE A 84 16.39 10.97 11.71
CA ILE A 84 14.92 11.15 11.69
C ILE A 84 14.38 11.19 10.24
N ALA A 85 15.15 11.77 9.32
CA ALA A 85 14.82 11.80 7.89
C ALA A 85 14.95 10.44 7.19
N GLY A 86 15.56 9.44 7.82
CA GLY A 86 15.94 8.16 7.23
C GLY A 86 17.35 8.14 6.66
N LEU A 87 17.62 7.15 5.82
CA LEU A 87 18.92 6.97 5.17
C LEU A 87 19.08 7.99 4.02
N PRO A 88 20.15 8.82 4.01
CA PRO A 88 20.33 9.87 3.00
C PRO A 88 20.28 9.35 1.56
N ASP A 89 20.99 8.26 1.25
CA ASP A 89 21.01 7.67 -0.09
C ASP A 89 19.63 7.21 -0.53
N PHE A 90 18.87 6.56 0.37
CA PHE A 90 17.51 6.13 0.10
C PHE A 90 16.62 7.33 -0.24
N THR A 91 16.64 8.39 0.56
CA THR A 91 15.78 9.58 0.32
C THR A 91 16.10 10.26 -1.00
N LYS A 92 17.39 10.38 -1.35
CA LYS A 92 17.84 10.92 -2.65
C LYS A 92 17.38 10.06 -3.82
N LEU A 93 17.52 8.74 -3.72
CA LEU A 93 17.11 7.80 -4.77
C LEU A 93 15.58 7.75 -4.91
N ALA A 94 14.82 7.82 -3.81
CA ALA A 94 13.38 7.89 -3.84
C ALA A 94 12.87 9.14 -4.59
N ALA A 95 13.49 10.30 -4.33
CA ALA A 95 13.19 11.54 -5.05
C ALA A 95 13.51 11.43 -6.55
N LYS A 96 14.68 10.91 -6.89
CA LYS A 96 15.09 10.68 -8.29
C LYS A 96 14.16 9.71 -9.02
N LEU A 97 13.74 8.63 -8.36
CA LEU A 97 12.82 7.66 -8.95
C LEU A 97 11.44 8.29 -9.24
N ALA A 98 11.00 9.24 -8.42
CA ALA A 98 9.72 9.95 -8.63
C ALA A 98 9.79 11.03 -9.71
N LEU A 99 10.84 11.85 -9.70
CA LEU A 99 10.92 13.08 -10.51
C LEU A 99 11.82 12.95 -11.74
N GLY A 100 12.52 11.83 -11.88
CA GLY A 100 13.53 11.61 -12.91
C GLY A 100 14.89 12.18 -12.52
N GLU A 101 15.95 11.59 -13.08
CA GLU A 101 17.34 11.95 -12.75
C GLU A 101 17.70 13.40 -13.11
N ASN A 102 17.05 13.94 -14.14
CA ASN A 102 17.31 15.28 -14.66
C ASN A 102 16.41 16.38 -14.08
N SER A 103 15.63 16.06 -13.04
CA SER A 103 14.67 16.98 -12.42
C SER A 103 15.31 18.29 -11.98
N GLU A 104 14.80 19.41 -12.48
CA GLU A 104 15.23 20.74 -12.06
C GLU A 104 14.92 21.01 -10.59
N VAL A 105 13.83 20.47 -10.07
CA VAL A 105 13.48 20.58 -8.64
C VAL A 105 14.57 19.97 -7.75
N ILE A 106 15.15 18.84 -8.17
CA ILE A 106 16.26 18.20 -7.45
C ILE A 106 17.54 19.02 -7.60
N LYS A 107 17.88 19.45 -8.83
CA LYS A 107 19.11 20.21 -9.12
C LYS A 107 19.15 21.55 -8.38
N SER A 108 18.03 22.25 -8.33
CA SER A 108 17.87 23.53 -7.63
C SER A 108 17.66 23.37 -6.12
N GLY A 109 17.68 22.16 -5.54
CA GLY A 109 17.57 21.94 -4.09
C GLY A 109 16.18 22.25 -3.51
N ARG A 110 15.16 22.35 -4.36
CA ARG A 110 13.79 22.76 -4.02
C ARG A 110 12.89 21.62 -3.55
N ILE A 111 13.47 20.59 -2.94
CA ILE A 111 12.74 19.43 -2.46
C ILE A 111 13.34 18.92 -1.16
N THR A 112 12.46 18.52 -0.26
CA THR A 112 12.84 17.71 0.89
C THR A 112 12.12 16.37 0.85
N THR A 113 12.84 15.30 1.17
CA THR A 113 12.33 13.93 1.18
C THR A 113 12.65 13.28 2.52
N MET A 114 11.63 12.74 3.17
CA MET A 114 11.74 11.97 4.41
C MET A 114 11.37 10.52 4.13
N GLN A 115 12.18 9.58 4.59
CA GLN A 115 11.78 8.18 4.63
C GLN A 115 10.59 7.99 5.60
N SER A 116 9.64 7.16 5.19
CA SER A 116 8.41 6.91 5.94
C SER A 116 8.13 5.42 6.12
N ILE A 117 7.17 5.10 7.00
CA ILE A 117 6.63 3.75 7.17
C ILE A 117 5.71 3.41 5.99
N SER A 118 6.29 3.15 4.83
CA SER A 118 5.59 2.92 3.57
C SER A 118 4.69 4.10 3.16
N GLY A 119 3.77 3.85 2.22
CA GLY A 119 2.82 4.86 1.74
C GLY A 119 1.88 5.38 2.83
N THR A 120 1.39 4.51 3.73
CA THR A 120 0.52 4.92 4.83
C THR A 120 1.23 5.89 5.78
N GLY A 121 2.49 5.59 6.15
CA GLY A 121 3.30 6.48 6.96
C GLY A 121 3.56 7.81 6.26
N ALA A 122 3.82 7.79 4.95
CA ALA A 122 4.00 9.02 4.17
C ALA A 122 2.75 9.89 4.18
N LEU A 123 1.57 9.29 3.94
CA LEU A 123 0.29 9.99 4.00
C LEU A 123 0.01 10.54 5.40
N ARG A 124 0.32 9.80 6.46
CA ARG A 124 0.13 10.28 7.83
C ARG A 124 1.03 11.48 8.14
N ILE A 125 2.32 11.42 7.81
CA ILE A 125 3.24 12.57 7.95
C ILE A 125 2.71 13.77 7.17
N GLY A 126 2.30 13.55 5.92
CA GLY A 126 1.73 14.60 5.08
C GLY A 126 0.44 15.18 5.65
N SER A 127 -0.45 14.36 6.20
CA SER A 127 -1.70 14.82 6.82
C SER A 127 -1.43 15.71 8.02
N GLU A 128 -0.50 15.33 8.91
CA GLU A 128 -0.13 16.11 10.09
C GLU A 128 0.55 17.43 9.68
N PHE A 129 1.42 17.38 8.67
CA PHE A 129 2.10 18.56 8.14
C PHE A 129 1.11 19.55 7.51
N LEU A 130 0.20 19.08 6.65
CA LEU A 130 -0.82 19.92 6.02
C LEU A 130 -1.83 20.44 7.04
N ALA A 131 -2.28 19.60 7.98
CA ALA A 131 -3.16 20.00 9.07
C ALA A 131 -2.55 21.11 9.93
N LYS A 132 -1.22 21.12 10.10
CA LYS A 132 -0.54 22.18 10.85
C LYS A 132 -0.27 23.43 10.01
N TYR A 133 0.24 23.29 8.79
CA TYR A 133 0.84 24.42 8.05
C TYR A 133 0.06 24.88 6.81
N HIS A 134 -0.73 24.03 6.18
CA HIS A 134 -1.45 24.42 4.97
C HIS A 134 -2.64 25.35 5.30
N PRO A 135 -2.81 26.52 4.67
CA PRO A 135 -3.86 27.47 5.05
C PRO A 135 -5.27 26.91 4.83
N ASN A 136 -5.45 26.09 3.79
CA ASN A 136 -6.70 25.39 3.50
C ASN A 136 -6.70 24.00 4.14
N LYS A 137 -7.76 23.66 4.88
CA LYS A 137 -7.90 22.35 5.55
C LYS A 137 -8.84 21.40 4.81
N VAL A 138 -9.36 21.82 3.66
CA VAL A 138 -10.21 20.99 2.81
C VAL A 138 -9.33 20.06 1.99
N VAL A 139 -9.49 18.75 2.23
CA VAL A 139 -8.77 17.69 1.51
C VAL A 139 -9.71 17.07 0.50
N TYR A 140 -9.26 17.02 -0.74
CA TYR A 140 -10.05 16.59 -1.86
C TYR A 140 -9.65 15.13 -2.25
N GLN A 141 -10.52 14.11 -2.12
CA GLN A 141 -10.22 12.68 -2.35
C GLN A 141 -11.15 11.98 -3.35
N PRO A 142 -10.68 11.24 -4.39
CA PRO A 142 -11.50 10.50 -5.41
C PRO A 142 -12.68 9.67 -4.89
N SER A 143 -13.74 9.54 -5.67
CA SER A 143 -14.88 8.68 -5.33
C SER A 143 -15.04 7.60 -6.41
N PRO A 144 -14.71 6.32 -6.10
CA PRO A 144 -14.15 5.84 -4.84
C PRO A 144 -12.65 6.17 -4.68
N THR A 145 -12.15 6.06 -3.44
CA THR A 145 -10.72 6.14 -3.10
C THR A 145 -10.28 4.92 -2.28
N TRP A 146 -8.99 4.83 -1.93
CA TRP A 146 -8.54 3.81 -0.98
C TRP A 146 -9.16 4.09 0.40
N GLY A 147 -9.89 3.11 0.96
CA GLY A 147 -10.68 3.31 2.19
C GLY A 147 -9.90 3.86 3.38
N ASN A 148 -8.60 3.61 3.47
CA ASN A 148 -7.76 4.13 4.54
C ASN A 148 -7.32 5.60 4.33
N HIS A 149 -7.66 6.27 3.21
CA HIS A 149 -7.45 7.70 3.06
C HIS A 149 -8.34 8.50 4.03
N VAL A 150 -9.60 8.10 4.21
CA VAL A 150 -10.56 8.79 5.10
C VAL A 150 -10.04 8.87 6.55
N PRO A 151 -9.68 7.75 7.23
CA PRO A 151 -9.18 7.81 8.59
C PRO A 151 -7.77 8.42 8.69
N VAL A 152 -6.97 8.43 7.61
CA VAL A 152 -5.65 9.09 7.63
C VAL A 152 -5.79 10.62 7.59
N PHE A 153 -6.78 11.16 6.89
CA PHE A 153 -7.00 12.62 6.77
C PHE A 153 -8.08 13.18 7.71
N ASN A 154 -8.64 12.34 8.59
CA ASN A 154 -9.57 12.72 9.66
C ASN A 154 -10.92 13.31 9.16
N ASP A 155 -11.78 12.42 8.66
CA ASP A 155 -13.27 12.40 8.65
C ASP A 155 -14.12 13.59 8.18
N LYS A 156 -13.56 14.75 7.82
CA LYS A 156 -14.37 15.84 7.26
C LYS A 156 -13.58 16.51 6.18
N ASN A 157 -13.81 16.14 4.93
CA ASN A 157 -13.86 17.04 3.77
C ASN A 157 -13.93 16.22 2.48
N ASP A 158 -14.92 16.53 1.66
CA ASP A 158 -15.13 15.99 0.32
C ASP A 158 -14.56 16.95 -0.72
N HIS A 159 -14.51 16.48 -1.98
CA HIS A 159 -14.24 17.15 -3.27
C HIS A 159 -12.90 16.74 -3.92
N TYR A 160 -12.56 17.09 -5.17
CA TYR A 160 -11.47 16.46 -5.98
C TYR A 160 -10.56 17.43 -6.78
N PHE A 161 -9.24 17.18 -6.91
CA PHE A 161 -8.40 17.66 -8.04
C PHE A 161 -7.22 16.73 -8.37
N ARG A 162 -6.85 16.66 -9.65
CA ARG A 162 -5.64 15.98 -10.21
C ARG A 162 -4.93 16.90 -11.21
N TYR A 163 -3.63 16.64 -11.39
CA TYR A 163 -2.68 17.19 -12.36
C TYR A 163 -2.00 18.50 -11.94
N PHE A 164 -0.78 18.40 -11.39
CA PHE A 164 -0.13 19.52 -10.67
C PHE A 164 1.34 19.78 -11.05
N LEU A 165 2.16 18.77 -11.33
CA LEU A 165 3.60 18.99 -11.56
C LEU A 165 3.92 19.74 -12.87
N GLU A 166 3.31 19.35 -13.99
CA GLU A 166 3.59 19.95 -15.31
C GLU A 166 3.07 21.38 -15.44
N GLN A 167 2.21 21.83 -14.50
CA GLN A 167 1.68 23.19 -14.46
C GLN A 167 2.40 24.09 -13.44
N GLY A 168 3.53 23.63 -12.90
CA GLY A 168 4.35 24.41 -11.96
C GLY A 168 3.84 24.44 -10.52
N HIS A 169 2.92 23.55 -10.13
CA HIS A 169 2.44 23.50 -8.75
C HIS A 169 3.45 22.81 -7.83
N ASN A 170 3.64 23.38 -6.64
CA ASN A 170 4.42 22.76 -5.56
C ASN A 170 3.59 21.62 -4.93
N ILE A 171 4.02 20.38 -5.15
CA ILE A 171 3.30 19.19 -4.67
C ILE A 171 3.89 18.59 -3.39
N CYS A 172 3.06 17.84 -2.67
CA CYS A 172 3.51 16.80 -1.76
C CYS A 172 3.33 15.43 -2.43
N LEU A 173 4.24 14.49 -2.17
CA LEU A 173 4.23 13.15 -2.76
C LEU A 173 4.43 12.07 -1.69
N ALA A 174 3.51 11.10 -1.65
CA ALA A 174 3.65 9.88 -0.85
C ALA A 174 4.05 8.70 -1.74
N GLN A 175 5.21 8.12 -1.49
CA GLN A 175 5.75 6.97 -2.23
C GLN A 175 5.74 5.69 -1.38
N SER A 176 5.52 4.55 -2.02
CA SER A 176 5.53 3.24 -1.38
C SER A 176 6.28 2.23 -2.24
N PHE A 177 7.18 1.47 -1.60
CA PHE A 177 7.95 0.41 -2.26
C PHE A 177 7.32 -0.98 -2.03
N ALA A 178 6.13 -1.03 -1.43
CA ALA A 178 5.49 -2.29 -1.06
C ALA A 178 5.13 -3.17 -2.28
N LYS A 179 4.67 -2.55 -3.37
CA LYS A 179 4.16 -3.29 -4.55
C LYS A 179 5.19 -3.42 -5.65
N ASN A 180 5.82 -2.30 -6.05
CA ASN A 180 6.77 -2.28 -7.15
C ASN A 180 8.08 -3.04 -6.86
N MET A 181 8.46 -3.20 -5.58
CA MET A 181 9.60 -4.01 -5.16
C MET A 181 9.20 -5.20 -4.26
N GLY A 182 7.90 -5.44 -4.06
CA GLY A 182 7.43 -6.55 -3.21
C GLY A 182 7.77 -6.44 -1.72
N LEU A 183 8.20 -5.26 -1.24
CA LEU A 183 8.66 -5.03 0.13
C LEU A 183 7.49 -4.69 1.09
N TYR A 184 6.42 -5.49 1.04
CA TYR A 184 5.17 -5.21 1.77
C TYR A 184 5.39 -5.06 3.28
N GLY A 185 6.06 -6.04 3.89
CA GLY A 185 6.29 -6.14 5.34
C GLY A 185 7.44 -5.28 5.85
N GLU A 186 8.39 -4.91 4.99
CA GLU A 186 9.54 -4.05 5.33
C GLU A 186 9.17 -2.59 5.57
N ARG A 187 7.96 -2.20 5.14
CA ARG A 187 7.37 -0.88 5.36
C ARG A 187 8.22 0.29 4.83
N VAL A 188 8.69 0.18 3.59
CA VAL A 188 9.55 1.20 2.96
C VAL A 188 8.74 2.17 2.12
N GLY A 189 8.94 3.47 2.35
CA GLY A 189 8.27 4.56 1.63
C GLY A 189 9.00 5.88 1.82
N ALA A 190 8.49 6.93 1.17
CA ALA A 190 8.99 8.28 1.34
C ALA A 190 7.86 9.31 1.25
N PHE A 191 8.01 10.42 1.97
CA PHE A 191 7.20 11.62 1.82
C PHE A 191 8.09 12.76 1.33
N SER A 192 7.72 13.34 0.19
CA SER A 192 8.47 14.44 -0.42
C SER A 192 7.61 15.70 -0.52
N VAL A 193 8.23 16.87 -0.33
CA VAL A 193 7.58 18.18 -0.52
C VAL A 193 8.43 19.02 -1.45
N VAL A 194 7.85 19.43 -2.58
CA VAL A 194 8.44 20.40 -3.51
C VAL A 194 8.17 21.81 -2.98
N CYS A 195 9.20 22.65 -2.99
CA CYS A 195 9.21 24.00 -2.42
C CYS A 195 9.62 25.04 -3.47
N GLU A 196 9.47 26.31 -3.13
CA GLU A 196 9.85 27.43 -3.98
C GLU A 196 11.38 27.65 -4.00
N SER A 197 12.07 27.33 -2.90
CA SER A 197 13.52 27.56 -2.77
C SER A 197 14.20 26.53 -1.84
N PRO A 198 15.54 26.40 -1.89
CA PRO A 198 16.31 25.60 -0.93
C PRO A 198 16.09 25.99 0.53
N GLU A 199 15.94 27.29 0.80
CA GLU A 199 15.71 27.83 2.14
C GLU A 199 14.34 27.40 2.66
N GLU A 200 13.32 27.41 1.80
CA GLU A 200 12.01 26.86 2.14
C GLU A 200 12.07 25.36 2.38
N ALA A 201 12.72 24.60 1.49
CA ALA A 201 12.89 23.15 1.66
C ALA A 201 13.57 22.82 3.00
N SER A 202 14.53 23.63 3.45
CA SER A 202 15.21 23.48 4.75
C SER A 202 14.27 23.73 5.93
N ARG A 203 13.41 24.77 5.86
CA ARG A 203 12.38 25.04 6.88
C ARG A 203 11.34 23.92 6.94
N VAL A 204 10.88 23.44 5.79
CA VAL A 204 9.93 22.30 5.71
C VAL A 204 10.57 21.05 6.30
N ALA A 205 11.83 20.76 5.96
CA ALA A 205 12.55 19.60 6.45
C ALA A 205 12.67 19.57 7.98
N SER A 206 12.96 20.72 8.61
CA SER A 206 13.07 20.80 10.07
C SER A 206 11.74 20.52 10.76
N GLN A 207 10.64 21.05 10.22
CA GLN A 207 9.31 20.82 10.76
C GLN A 207 8.83 19.38 10.58
N LEU A 208 9.11 18.76 9.43
CA LEU A 208 8.82 17.34 9.23
C LEU A 208 9.57 16.45 10.23
N LYS A 209 10.85 16.75 10.53
CA LYS A 209 11.60 16.01 11.56
C LYS A 209 10.96 16.13 12.95
N ILE A 210 10.49 17.33 13.31
CA ILE A 210 9.78 17.58 14.57
C ILE A 210 8.48 16.77 14.64
N LEU A 211 7.75 16.63 13.53
CA LEU A 211 6.52 15.84 13.46
C LEU A 211 6.79 14.32 13.49
N ILE A 212 7.83 13.85 12.80
CA ILE A 212 8.17 12.42 12.72
C ILE A 212 8.67 11.88 14.06
N ARG A 213 9.50 12.65 14.77
CA ARG A 213 10.14 12.20 16.01
C ARG A 213 9.16 11.66 17.07
N PRO A 214 8.04 12.33 17.40
CA PRO A 214 7.05 11.80 18.34
C PRO A 214 6.12 10.74 17.74
N LEU A 215 6.06 10.59 16.41
CA LEU A 215 5.28 9.51 15.78
C LEU A 215 5.99 8.16 15.91
N TYR A 216 7.28 8.11 15.58
CA TYR A 216 8.06 6.86 15.62
C TYR A 216 9.58 7.06 15.73
N SER A 217 10.06 8.24 16.14
CA SER A 217 11.48 8.61 16.25
C SER A 217 12.25 8.62 14.93
N ASN A 218 12.56 7.45 14.38
CA ASN A 218 13.29 7.27 13.12
C ASN A 218 12.78 6.01 12.39
N PRO A 219 12.89 5.96 11.05
CA PRO A 219 12.29 4.89 10.26
C PRO A 219 13.17 3.61 10.22
N PRO A 220 12.58 2.43 9.89
CA PRO A 220 13.30 1.17 9.81
C PRO A 220 14.30 1.14 8.64
N ILE A 221 15.46 0.54 8.83
CA ILE A 221 16.58 0.64 7.88
C ILE A 221 16.67 -0.50 6.86
N ASN A 222 16.15 -1.69 7.16
CA ASN A 222 16.40 -2.89 6.36
C ASN A 222 15.89 -2.75 4.92
N GLY A 223 14.59 -2.55 4.75
CA GLY A 223 14.03 -2.36 3.42
C GLY A 223 14.57 -1.10 2.70
N ALA A 224 14.91 -0.02 3.41
CA ALA A 224 15.54 1.14 2.78
C ALA A 224 16.93 0.80 2.19
N ARG A 225 17.73 -0.02 2.88
CA ARG A 225 19.00 -0.53 2.36
C ARG A 225 18.80 -1.43 1.14
N ILE A 226 17.78 -2.29 1.14
CA ILE A 226 17.43 -3.13 -0.02
C ILE A 226 17.10 -2.26 -1.24
N VAL A 227 16.22 -1.27 -1.08
CA VAL A 227 15.87 -0.33 -2.16
C VAL A 227 17.11 0.39 -2.66
N THR A 228 17.93 0.95 -1.75
CA THR A 228 19.18 1.63 -2.13
C THR A 228 20.08 0.71 -2.93
N LYS A 229 20.32 -0.53 -2.46
CA LYS A 229 21.18 -1.50 -3.14
C LYS A 229 20.69 -1.79 -4.56
N ILE A 230 19.39 -2.02 -4.74
CA ILE A 230 18.79 -2.27 -6.06
C ILE A 230 18.96 -1.05 -6.98
N LEU A 231 18.70 0.17 -6.49
CA LEU A 231 18.73 1.37 -7.33
C LEU A 231 20.16 1.86 -7.67
N THR A 232 21.16 1.51 -6.85
CA THR A 232 22.56 1.92 -7.09
C THR A 232 23.38 0.90 -7.86
N ASP A 233 22.97 -0.36 -7.89
CA ASP A 233 23.66 -1.42 -8.63
C ASP A 233 23.05 -1.54 -10.05
N PRO A 234 23.81 -1.29 -11.12
CA PRO A 234 23.26 -1.30 -12.48
C PRO A 234 22.64 -2.65 -12.89
N ALA A 235 23.17 -3.77 -12.41
CA ALA A 235 22.66 -5.09 -12.76
C ALA A 235 21.33 -5.36 -12.04
N LEU A 236 21.26 -5.07 -10.73
CA LEU A 236 20.02 -5.21 -9.96
C LEU A 236 18.95 -4.22 -10.43
N HIS A 237 19.34 -2.98 -10.73
CA HIS A 237 18.42 -1.96 -11.24
C HIS A 237 17.81 -2.42 -12.56
N LYS A 238 18.65 -2.84 -13.52
CA LYS A 238 18.17 -3.33 -14.82
C LYS A 238 17.25 -4.54 -14.65
N GLN A 239 17.63 -5.50 -13.81
CA GLN A 239 16.79 -6.67 -13.51
C GLN A 239 15.42 -6.27 -12.94
N TRP A 240 15.40 -5.36 -11.96
CA TRP A 240 14.15 -4.86 -11.38
C TRP A 240 13.29 -4.11 -12.40
N GLU A 241 13.90 -3.15 -13.12
CA GLU A 241 13.18 -2.25 -14.01
C GLU A 241 12.62 -2.98 -15.24
N THR A 242 13.45 -3.74 -15.96
CA THR A 242 13.01 -4.29 -17.24
C THR A 242 12.29 -5.62 -17.10
N VAL A 243 12.79 -6.52 -16.25
CA VAL A 243 12.35 -7.93 -16.21
C VAL A 243 11.28 -8.13 -15.14
N GLU A 244 11.49 -7.64 -13.93
CA GLU A 244 10.59 -7.99 -12.83
C GLU A 244 9.38 -7.05 -12.75
N ARG A 245 9.57 -5.76 -13.08
CA ARG A 245 8.50 -4.75 -13.05
C ARG A 245 7.66 -4.72 -14.33
N HIS A 246 8.29 -4.84 -15.50
CA HIS A 246 7.66 -4.59 -16.79
C HIS A 246 7.50 -5.87 -17.64
N VAL A 247 8.50 -6.23 -18.44
CA VAL A 247 8.44 -7.26 -19.49
C VAL A 247 8.64 -8.64 -18.90
N ASP A 248 7.74 -9.58 -19.20
CA ASP A 248 7.71 -10.94 -18.60
C ASP A 248 7.52 -10.94 -17.07
N GLY A 249 7.22 -9.77 -16.52
CA GLY A 249 7.17 -9.50 -15.09
C GLY A 249 5.76 -9.35 -14.54
N MET A 250 5.65 -8.63 -13.42
CA MET A 250 4.39 -8.49 -12.68
C MET A 250 3.31 -7.75 -13.49
N ALA A 251 3.68 -6.71 -14.26
CA ALA A 251 2.71 -5.90 -15.01
C ALA A 251 2.05 -6.68 -16.15
N ASP A 252 2.85 -7.37 -16.97
CA ASP A 252 2.37 -8.15 -18.11
C ASP A 252 1.44 -9.28 -17.69
N ARG A 253 1.73 -9.94 -16.55
CA ARG A 253 0.83 -10.96 -16.00
C ARG A 253 -0.53 -10.37 -15.65
N ILE A 254 -0.57 -9.22 -14.99
CA ILE A 254 -1.83 -8.55 -14.62
C ILE A 254 -2.62 -8.14 -15.87
N ILE A 255 -1.94 -7.62 -16.90
CA ILE A 255 -2.57 -7.28 -18.18
C ILE A 255 -3.14 -8.54 -18.85
N THR A 256 -2.37 -9.62 -18.85
CA THR A 256 -2.79 -10.92 -19.42
C THR A 256 -4.03 -11.46 -18.72
N MET A 257 -4.06 -11.46 -17.38
CA MET A 257 -5.22 -11.92 -16.61
C MET A 257 -6.48 -11.08 -16.88
N ARG A 258 -6.34 -9.77 -17.09
CA ARG A 258 -7.47 -8.90 -17.47
C ARG A 258 -8.03 -9.26 -18.84
N LYS A 259 -7.16 -9.46 -19.83
CA LYS A 259 -7.55 -9.87 -21.19
C LYS A 259 -8.26 -11.22 -21.18
N GLN A 260 -7.65 -12.22 -20.55
CA GLN A 260 -8.20 -13.57 -20.45
C GLN A 260 -9.56 -13.59 -19.74
N LEU A 261 -9.71 -12.87 -18.61
CA LEU A 261 -10.99 -12.79 -17.90
C LEU A 261 -12.10 -12.25 -18.80
N ARG A 262 -11.84 -11.15 -19.52
CA ARG A 262 -12.82 -10.54 -20.42
C ARG A 262 -13.19 -11.49 -21.58
N GLU A 263 -12.20 -12.12 -22.20
CA GLU A 263 -12.43 -13.08 -23.29
C GLU A 263 -13.26 -14.28 -22.83
N LEU A 264 -12.97 -14.80 -21.63
CA LEU A 264 -13.70 -15.93 -21.06
C LEU A 264 -15.12 -15.54 -20.67
N LEU A 265 -15.36 -14.34 -20.13
CA LEU A 265 -16.72 -13.84 -19.89
C LEU A 265 -17.57 -13.78 -21.17
N ALA A 266 -16.97 -13.37 -22.29
CA ALA A 266 -17.65 -13.38 -23.59
C ALA A 266 -17.94 -14.81 -24.06
N LYS A 267 -16.99 -15.74 -23.87
CA LYS A 267 -17.17 -17.17 -24.21
C LYS A 267 -18.23 -17.87 -23.36
N GLU A 268 -18.38 -17.49 -22.10
CA GLU A 268 -19.45 -17.99 -21.21
C GLU A 268 -20.85 -17.46 -21.61
N GLY A 269 -20.94 -16.52 -22.56
CA GLY A 269 -22.20 -15.97 -23.06
C GLY A 269 -22.70 -14.73 -22.32
N SER A 270 -21.82 -14.02 -21.59
CA SER A 270 -22.22 -12.77 -20.92
C SER A 270 -22.56 -11.68 -21.93
N THR A 271 -23.73 -11.04 -21.75
CA THR A 271 -24.20 -9.91 -22.57
C THR A 271 -23.80 -8.54 -22.03
N ARG A 272 -23.17 -8.48 -20.85
CA ARG A 272 -22.71 -7.23 -20.23
C ARG A 272 -21.45 -6.70 -20.92
N ASN A 273 -21.28 -5.38 -20.95
CA ASN A 273 -20.02 -4.77 -21.37
C ASN A 273 -18.95 -4.89 -20.28
N TRP A 274 -17.90 -5.64 -20.55
CA TRP A 274 -16.76 -5.88 -19.65
C TRP A 274 -15.46 -5.17 -20.09
N GLN A 275 -15.54 -4.22 -21.03
CA GLN A 275 -14.39 -3.48 -21.57
C GLN A 275 -13.58 -2.77 -20.47
N HIS A 276 -14.24 -2.31 -19.40
CA HIS A 276 -13.59 -1.66 -18.25
C HIS A 276 -12.58 -2.56 -17.53
N ILE A 277 -12.68 -3.89 -17.63
CA ILE A 277 -11.66 -4.81 -17.07
C ILE A 277 -10.31 -4.59 -17.75
N THR A 278 -10.30 -4.32 -19.06
CA THR A 278 -9.08 -4.06 -19.84
C THR A 278 -8.68 -2.59 -19.89
N ASP A 279 -9.63 -1.66 -19.72
CA ASP A 279 -9.31 -0.22 -19.68
C ASP A 279 -8.70 0.21 -18.34
N GLN A 280 -9.09 -0.46 -17.24
CA GLN A 280 -8.53 -0.19 -15.93
C GLN A 280 -7.09 -0.71 -15.82
N ILE A 281 -6.26 0.02 -15.08
CA ILE A 281 -4.82 -0.24 -14.93
C ILE A 281 -4.49 -0.71 -13.52
N GLY A 282 -3.43 -1.51 -13.40
CA GLY A 282 -2.87 -1.95 -12.12
C GLY A 282 -3.54 -3.18 -11.56
N MET A 283 -3.28 -3.48 -10.28
CA MET A 283 -3.70 -4.74 -9.66
C MET A 283 -5.18 -4.81 -9.29
N PHE A 284 -5.88 -3.68 -9.18
CA PHE A 284 -7.27 -3.65 -8.73
C PHE A 284 -8.22 -3.37 -9.88
N CYS A 285 -9.35 -4.06 -9.90
CA CYS A 285 -10.42 -3.85 -10.87
C CYS A 285 -11.74 -3.66 -10.14
N TYR A 286 -12.44 -2.56 -10.39
CA TYR A 286 -13.85 -2.44 -10.03
C TYR A 286 -14.66 -3.17 -11.10
N THR A 287 -15.27 -4.29 -10.71
CA THR A 287 -16.02 -5.14 -11.66
C THR A 287 -17.37 -4.54 -12.04
N GLY A 288 -17.95 -3.68 -11.20
CA GLY A 288 -19.28 -3.10 -11.40
C GLY A 288 -20.43 -4.00 -10.93
N ILE A 289 -20.14 -5.12 -10.26
CA ILE A 289 -21.17 -5.95 -9.62
C ILE A 289 -21.61 -5.32 -8.29
N ASN A 290 -22.87 -5.56 -7.91
CA ASN A 290 -23.45 -5.02 -6.69
C ASN A 290 -23.16 -5.91 -5.45
N PRO A 291 -23.43 -5.43 -4.22
CA PRO A 291 -23.17 -6.20 -3.00
C PRO A 291 -23.88 -7.55 -2.94
N GLN A 292 -25.09 -7.68 -3.51
CA GLN A 292 -25.82 -8.95 -3.55
C GLN A 292 -25.10 -9.96 -4.46
N GLN A 293 -24.57 -9.52 -5.59
CA GLN A 293 -23.77 -10.36 -6.50
C GLN A 293 -22.42 -10.76 -5.88
N VAL A 294 -21.79 -9.85 -5.13
CA VAL A 294 -20.60 -10.17 -4.32
C VAL A 294 -20.91 -11.27 -3.30
N GLU A 295 -22.03 -11.15 -2.59
CA GLU A 295 -22.44 -12.15 -1.60
C GLU A 295 -22.71 -13.52 -2.23
N ARG A 296 -23.33 -13.55 -3.41
CA ARG A 296 -23.50 -14.78 -4.19
C ARG A 296 -22.16 -15.38 -4.62
N LEU A 297 -21.21 -14.58 -5.11
CA LEU A 297 -19.86 -15.08 -5.44
C LEU A 297 -19.15 -15.72 -4.24
N ILE A 298 -19.29 -15.12 -3.07
CA ILE A 298 -18.69 -15.67 -1.84
C ILE A 298 -19.39 -16.97 -1.44
N LYS A 299 -20.73 -16.98 -1.38
CA LYS A 299 -21.51 -18.12 -0.85
C LYS A 299 -21.59 -19.30 -1.81
N GLU A 300 -21.82 -19.04 -3.09
CA GLU A 300 -22.08 -20.06 -4.12
C GLU A 300 -20.78 -20.55 -4.77
N HIS A 301 -19.75 -19.71 -4.82
CA HIS A 301 -18.53 -19.97 -5.61
C HIS A 301 -17.23 -19.85 -4.80
N SER A 302 -17.27 -19.55 -3.50
CA SER A 302 -16.07 -19.36 -2.66
C SER A 302 -15.08 -18.34 -3.26
N VAL A 303 -15.57 -17.31 -3.95
CA VAL A 303 -14.76 -16.22 -4.51
C VAL A 303 -14.87 -15.00 -3.59
N TYR A 304 -13.77 -14.70 -2.89
CA TYR A 304 -13.72 -13.69 -1.85
C TYR A 304 -13.20 -12.35 -2.40
N LEU A 305 -13.99 -11.29 -2.25
CA LEU A 305 -13.72 -9.93 -2.74
C LEU A 305 -14.39 -8.88 -1.85
N THR A 306 -14.09 -7.60 -2.05
CA THR A 306 -14.71 -6.53 -1.25
C THR A 306 -16.13 -6.23 -1.73
N LYS A 307 -16.99 -5.77 -0.81
CA LYS A 307 -18.43 -5.53 -1.03
C LYS A 307 -18.75 -4.50 -2.13
N ASP A 308 -17.78 -3.64 -2.46
CA ASP A 308 -17.84 -2.66 -3.54
C ASP A 308 -17.55 -3.25 -4.93
N GLY A 309 -17.43 -4.58 -5.04
CA GLY A 309 -17.16 -5.27 -6.29
C GLY A 309 -15.71 -5.11 -6.78
N ARG A 310 -14.80 -4.58 -5.94
CA ARG A 310 -13.39 -4.49 -6.28
C ARG A 310 -12.71 -5.84 -6.10
N ILE A 311 -12.04 -6.30 -7.16
CA ILE A 311 -11.18 -7.49 -7.16
C ILE A 311 -9.71 -7.10 -7.24
N SER A 312 -8.86 -7.94 -6.68
CA SER A 312 -7.43 -7.98 -6.92
C SER A 312 -7.17 -8.96 -8.06
N VAL A 313 -6.83 -8.42 -9.23
CA VAL A 313 -6.40 -9.20 -10.40
C VAL A 313 -5.17 -10.04 -10.07
N ALA A 314 -4.39 -9.63 -9.07
CA ALA A 314 -3.26 -10.41 -8.62
C ALA A 314 -3.62 -11.80 -8.07
N GLY A 315 -4.86 -11.99 -7.57
CA GLY A 315 -5.37 -13.29 -7.15
C GLY A 315 -5.87 -14.19 -8.29
N ILE A 316 -5.91 -13.66 -9.52
CA ILE A 316 -6.28 -14.41 -10.73
C ILE A 316 -5.00 -15.04 -11.31
N SER A 317 -5.10 -16.27 -11.77
CA SER A 317 -4.04 -17.01 -12.48
C SER A 317 -4.60 -17.79 -13.67
N SER A 318 -3.71 -18.30 -14.52
CA SER A 318 -4.08 -19.16 -15.65
C SER A 318 -4.95 -20.37 -15.22
N ASN A 319 -4.70 -20.89 -14.03
CA ASN A 319 -5.40 -22.05 -13.46
C ASN A 319 -6.81 -21.74 -12.93
N ASN A 320 -7.11 -20.48 -12.61
CA ASN A 320 -8.38 -20.12 -11.95
C ASN A 320 -9.24 -19.10 -12.70
N VAL A 321 -8.69 -18.42 -13.72
CA VAL A 321 -9.41 -17.37 -14.47
C VAL A 321 -10.68 -17.90 -15.15
N GLY A 322 -10.65 -19.12 -15.67
CA GLY A 322 -11.84 -19.77 -16.26
C GLY A 322 -12.93 -20.04 -15.21
N TYR A 323 -12.55 -20.53 -14.03
CA TYR A 323 -13.50 -20.71 -12.93
C TYR A 323 -14.12 -19.38 -12.50
N PHE A 324 -13.30 -18.33 -12.36
CA PHE A 324 -13.79 -17.02 -11.99
C PHE A 324 -14.72 -16.41 -13.05
N ALA A 325 -14.38 -16.53 -14.34
CA ALA A 325 -15.24 -16.03 -15.42
C ALA A 325 -16.63 -16.69 -15.38
N LYS A 326 -16.68 -18.02 -15.20
CA LYS A 326 -17.94 -18.76 -15.06
C LYS A 326 -18.74 -18.33 -13.82
N ALA A 327 -18.09 -18.23 -12.66
CA ALA A 327 -18.73 -17.80 -11.41
C ALA A 327 -19.28 -16.35 -11.53
N LEU A 328 -18.49 -15.46 -12.14
CA LEU A 328 -18.89 -14.07 -12.36
C LEU A 328 -20.06 -13.98 -13.35
N HIS A 329 -20.05 -14.77 -14.42
CA HIS A 329 -21.19 -14.86 -15.34
C HIS A 329 -22.44 -15.37 -14.63
N ASP A 330 -22.33 -16.42 -13.82
CA ASP A 330 -23.46 -17.04 -13.11
C ASP A 330 -24.20 -16.08 -12.16
N VAL A 331 -23.48 -15.17 -11.49
CA VAL A 331 -24.10 -14.16 -10.63
C VAL A 331 -24.57 -12.91 -11.38
N THR A 332 -24.23 -12.76 -12.66
CA THR A 332 -24.52 -11.56 -13.46
C THR A 332 -25.45 -11.75 -14.66
N LYS A 333 -25.73 -13.00 -15.04
CA LYS A 333 -26.64 -13.37 -16.14
C LYS A 333 -28.10 -13.01 -15.86
#